data_AF-A0A6A3MRU2-F1
#
_entry.id   AF-A0A6A3MRU2-F1
#
_cell.length_a   1.000
_cell.length_b   1.000
_cell.length_c   1.000
_cell.angle_alpha   90.00
_cell.angle_beta   90.00
_cell.angle_gamma   90.00
#
_symmetry.space_group_name_H-M   'P 1'
#
loop_
_entity.id
_entity.type
_entity.pdbx_description
1 polymer ?
#
loop_
_entity_poly.entity_id
_entity_poly.type
_entity_poly.pdbx_seq_one_letter_code
_entity_poly.pdbx_strand_id
1 'polypeptide(L)'
;MAGDVASAYRNACIHSECVHLFGGHISEDDAIAIDLSAALGWSGSAGIYGVLGRAVAFRHGHNTNPGHPTGFFSYQWVDDHVHVAADTGSRCADIDRSLRFTMTAVMGPAAINEEKFTPWRTRQKVIGLIFDTLAATVTIPPAK
;
A
#
# COMPACT_ATOMS: atom_id res chain seq x y z
N MET A 1 1.97 -6.21 -11.17
CA MET A 1 1.91 -4.75 -11.01
C MET A 1 2.12 -4.40 -9.55
N ALA A 2 2.15 -3.11 -9.25
CA ALA A 2 2.19 -2.57 -7.90
C ALA A 2 1.08 -1.51 -7.73
N GLY A 3 0.38 -1.56 -6.60
CA GLY A 3 -0.54 -0.54 -6.11
C GLY A 3 0.05 0.14 -4.87
N ASP A 4 -0.35 1.38 -4.61
CA ASP A 4 0.14 2.20 -3.51
C ASP A 4 -1.05 2.82 -2.77
N VAL A 5 -0.92 2.94 -1.45
CA VAL A 5 -1.93 3.57 -0.61
C VAL A 5 -1.61 5.05 -0.41
N ALA A 6 -2.51 5.91 -0.89
CA ALA A 6 -2.39 7.35 -0.74
C ALA A 6 -2.46 7.75 0.75
N SER A 7 -1.57 8.66 1.15
CA SER A 7 -1.51 9.20 2.51
C SER A 7 -1.49 8.11 3.58
N ALA A 8 -0.78 7.00 3.34
CA ALA A 8 -0.77 5.78 4.16
C ALA A 8 -0.93 6.03 5.67
N TYR A 9 -0.01 6.80 6.28
CA TYR A 9 -0.04 7.06 7.72
C TYR A 9 -1.22 7.91 8.20
N ARG A 10 -1.79 8.76 7.35
CA ARG A 10 -3.00 9.53 7.66
C ARG A 10 -4.23 8.64 7.82
N ASN A 11 -4.23 7.45 7.21
CA ASN A 11 -5.30 6.47 7.39
C ASN A 11 -5.25 5.79 8.77
N ALA A 12 -4.14 5.88 9.50
CA ALA A 12 -3.97 5.30 10.83
C ALA A 12 -4.13 6.37 11.91
N CYS A 13 -5.24 6.35 12.63
CA CYS A 13 -5.47 7.27 13.76
C CYS A 13 -4.62 6.89 14.96
N ILE A 14 -4.13 7.90 15.70
CA ILE A 14 -3.50 7.71 17.00
C ILE A 14 -4.56 7.74 18.09
N HIS A 15 -4.38 6.93 19.12
CA HIS A 15 -5.28 6.89 20.27
C HIS A 15 -5.37 8.28 20.92
N SER A 16 -6.57 8.72 21.29
CA SER A 16 -6.83 10.08 21.80
C SER A 16 -6.01 10.43 23.04
N GLU A 17 -5.71 9.45 23.89
CA GLU A 17 -4.87 9.66 25.07
C GLU A 17 -3.38 9.84 24.73
N CYS A 18 -2.96 9.53 23.51
CA CYS A 18 -1.57 9.59 23.06
C CYS A 18 -1.30 10.75 22.09
N VAL A 19 -2.31 11.40 21.49
CA VAL A 19 -2.10 12.45 20.48
C VAL A 19 -1.29 13.63 21.01
N HIS A 20 -1.34 13.91 22.32
CA HIS A 20 -0.56 14.98 22.95
C HIS A 20 0.97 14.80 22.81
N LEU A 21 1.44 13.58 22.53
CA LEU A 21 2.85 13.28 22.26
C LEU A 21 3.30 13.68 20.84
N PHE A 22 2.34 14.00 19.96
CA PHE A 22 2.56 14.32 18.55
C PHE A 22 2.25 15.80 18.25
N GLY A 23 2.52 16.67 19.23
CA GLY A 23 2.42 18.12 19.10
C GLY A 23 3.70 18.75 18.54
N GLY A 24 3.55 19.80 17.73
CA GLY A 24 4.61 20.68 17.26
C GLY A 24 4.20 22.15 17.38
N HIS A 25 5.18 23.03 17.62
CA HIS A 25 4.97 24.47 17.69
C HIS A 25 5.40 25.14 16.39
N ILE A 26 4.53 25.95 15.81
CA ILE A 26 4.78 26.78 14.63
C ILE A 26 5.00 28.20 15.17
N SER A 27 6.27 28.61 15.23
CA SER A 27 6.67 29.83 15.94
C SER A 27 6.21 31.09 15.22
N GLU A 28 6.13 31.03 13.89
CA GLU A 28 5.70 32.13 13.02
C GLU A 28 4.26 32.56 13.27
N ASP A 29 3.41 31.60 13.65
CA ASP A 29 1.98 31.79 13.86
C ASP A 29 1.56 31.72 15.34
N ASP A 30 2.52 31.53 16.27
CA ASP A 30 2.28 31.25 17.70
C ASP A 30 1.24 30.13 17.90
N ALA A 31 1.36 29.08 17.09
CA ALA A 31 0.35 28.03 16.97
C ALA A 31 0.88 26.65 17.34
N ILE A 32 0.03 25.82 17.94
CA ILE A 32 0.31 24.40 18.21
C ILE A 32 -0.46 23.55 17.22
N ALA A 33 0.25 22.69 16.49
CA ALA A 33 -0.33 21.66 15.64
C ALA A 33 -0.18 20.29 16.32
N ILE A 34 -1.26 19.53 16.40
CA ILE A 34 -1.25 18.16 16.93
C ILE A 34 -1.61 17.21 15.81
N ASP A 35 -0.75 16.23 15.54
CA ASP A 35 -1.07 15.17 14.58
C ASP A 35 -1.99 14.12 15.22
N LEU A 36 -3.20 13.97 14.66
CA LEU A 36 -4.19 12.99 15.13
C LEU A 36 -4.02 11.60 14.48
N SER A 37 -3.06 11.49 13.56
CA SER A 37 -2.75 10.28 12.81
C SER A 37 -1.30 9.87 13.02
N ALA A 38 -0.92 8.71 12.49
CA ALA A 38 0.44 8.22 12.59
C ALA A 38 1.40 9.28 11.98
N ALA A 39 2.24 9.86 12.83
CA ALA A 39 3.04 11.01 12.46
C ALA A 39 4.13 10.65 11.44
N LEU A 40 4.33 11.49 10.42
CA LEU A 40 5.46 11.33 9.50
C LEU A 40 6.79 11.46 10.26
N GLY A 41 7.76 10.61 9.92
CA GLY A 41 9.08 10.59 10.56
C GLY A 41 9.16 9.89 11.91
N TRP A 42 8.02 9.51 12.52
CA TRP A 42 8.04 8.69 13.73
C TRP A 42 8.26 7.21 13.38
N SER A 43 9.20 6.56 14.07
CA SER A 43 9.57 5.16 13.81
C SER A 43 8.41 4.17 14.04
N GLY A 44 7.44 4.52 14.88
CA GLY A 44 6.25 3.70 15.14
C GLY A 44 5.21 3.72 14.01
N SER A 45 5.22 4.74 13.14
CA SER A 45 4.14 4.96 12.17
C SER A 45 3.99 3.83 11.16
N ALA A 46 5.11 3.31 10.65
CA ALA A 46 5.09 2.17 9.72
C ALA A 46 4.51 0.91 10.37
N GLY A 47 4.79 0.69 11.67
CA GLY A 47 4.27 -0.42 12.44
C GLY A 47 2.76 -0.35 12.65
N ILE A 48 2.27 0.83 13.06
CA ILE A 48 0.83 1.08 13.27
C ILE A 48 0.08 0.94 11.95
N TYR A 49 0.52 1.64 10.91
CA TYR A 49 -0.11 1.56 9.59
C TYR A 49 -0.06 0.15 9.01
N GLY A 50 0.99 -0.62 9.29
CA GLY A 50 1.13 -1.99 8.82
C GLY A 50 -0.06 -2.89 9.17
N VAL A 51 -0.85 -2.58 10.22
CA VAL A 51 -2.10 -3.29 10.52
C VAL A 51 -3.14 -3.08 9.41
N LEU A 52 -3.32 -1.85 8.92
CA LEU A 52 -4.26 -1.52 7.85
C LEU A 52 -3.81 -2.13 6.51
N GLY A 53 -2.53 -1.96 6.15
CA GLY A 53 -1.97 -2.56 4.93
C GLY A 53 -2.10 -4.09 4.94
N ARG A 54 -1.84 -4.74 6.08
CA ARG A 54 -2.06 -6.19 6.24
C ARG A 54 -3.53 -6.58 6.17
N ALA A 55 -4.47 -5.79 6.69
CA ALA A 55 -5.89 -6.07 6.57
C ALA A 55 -6.35 -6.04 5.10
N VAL A 56 -5.87 -5.07 4.31
CA VAL A 56 -6.10 -5.02 2.85
C VAL A 56 -5.53 -6.25 2.19
N ALA A 57 -4.26 -6.59 2.45
CA ALA A 57 -3.58 -7.74 1.84
C ALA A 57 -4.25 -9.07 2.21
N PHE A 58 -4.67 -9.24 3.46
CA PHE A 58 -5.40 -10.41 3.92
C PHE A 58 -6.72 -10.55 3.17
N ARG A 59 -7.57 -9.52 3.17
CA ARG A 59 -8.87 -9.58 2.50
C ARG A 59 -8.72 -9.78 0.99
N HIS A 60 -7.77 -9.08 0.37
CA HIS A 60 -7.49 -9.18 -1.05
C HIS A 60 -7.00 -10.58 -1.43
N GLY A 61 -6.05 -11.13 -0.67
CA GLY A 61 -5.50 -12.47 -0.91
C GLY A 61 -6.54 -13.58 -0.73
N HIS A 62 -7.57 -13.37 0.08
CA HIS A 62 -8.68 -14.32 0.26
C HIS A 62 -9.83 -14.13 -0.74
N ASN A 63 -9.78 -13.13 -1.63
CA ASN A 63 -10.75 -13.03 -2.71
C ASN A 63 -10.48 -14.12 -3.75
N THR A 64 -11.51 -14.92 -4.04
CA THR A 64 -11.43 -16.05 -4.97
C THR A 64 -12.27 -15.78 -6.21
N ASN A 65 -11.87 -16.40 -7.32
CA ASN A 65 -12.68 -16.50 -8.53
C ASN A 65 -12.35 -17.83 -9.23
N PRO A 66 -13.07 -18.24 -10.30
CA PRO A 66 -12.78 -19.49 -10.99
C PRO A 66 -11.33 -19.62 -11.51
N GLY A 67 -10.67 -18.49 -11.81
CA GLY A 67 -9.27 -18.44 -12.23
C GLY A 67 -8.25 -18.51 -11.09
N HIS A 68 -8.69 -18.29 -9.85
CA HIS A 68 -7.92 -18.20 -8.60
C HIS A 68 -8.70 -18.81 -7.43
N PRO A 69 -8.93 -20.14 -7.41
CA PRO A 69 -9.77 -20.79 -6.41
C PRO A 69 -9.17 -20.74 -4.99
N THR A 70 -7.85 -20.59 -4.88
CA THR A 70 -7.12 -20.48 -3.61
C THR A 70 -6.82 -19.03 -3.21
N GLY A 71 -7.36 -18.06 -3.96
CA GLY A 71 -7.13 -16.65 -3.73
C GLY A 71 -6.04 -16.03 -4.60
N PHE A 72 -5.89 -14.71 -4.49
CA PHE A 72 -4.89 -13.94 -5.23
C PHE A 72 -3.54 -13.92 -4.50
N PHE A 73 -2.45 -13.94 -5.26
CA PHE A 73 -1.14 -13.60 -4.69
C PHE A 73 -1.16 -12.15 -4.21
N SER A 74 -0.76 -11.93 -2.96
CA SER A 74 -0.78 -10.61 -2.32
C SER A 74 0.46 -10.44 -1.45
N TYR A 75 1.46 -9.73 -1.95
CA TYR A 75 2.60 -9.31 -1.15
C TYR A 75 2.44 -7.84 -0.73
N GLN A 76 2.67 -7.55 0.55
CA GLN A 76 2.56 -6.21 1.09
C GLN A 76 3.84 -5.76 1.76
N TRP A 77 4.26 -4.53 1.46
CA TRP A 77 5.33 -3.86 2.17
C TRP A 77 4.94 -2.43 2.53
N VAL A 78 4.65 -2.21 3.81
CA VAL A 78 4.11 -0.93 4.33
C VAL A 78 2.89 -0.53 3.51
N ASP A 79 2.99 0.43 2.58
CA ASP A 79 1.95 0.98 1.70
C ASP A 79 1.95 0.42 0.27
N ASP A 80 3.02 -0.26 -0.13
CA ASP A 80 3.15 -0.91 -1.43
C ASP A 80 2.51 -2.31 -1.45
N HIS A 81 1.53 -2.49 -2.34
CA HIS A 81 0.89 -3.78 -2.66
C HIS A 81 1.44 -4.33 -3.97
N VAL A 82 2.00 -5.53 -3.96
CA VAL A 82 2.65 -6.15 -5.13
C VAL A 82 1.93 -7.42 -5.54
N HIS A 83 1.65 -7.53 -6.85
CA HIS A 83 1.00 -8.72 -7.41
C HIS A 83 1.69 -9.25 -8.66
N VAL A 84 1.57 -10.56 -8.82
CA VAL A 84 2.05 -11.34 -9.97
C VAL A 84 0.91 -12.25 -10.41
N ALA A 85 0.64 -12.30 -11.71
CA ALA A 85 -0.37 -13.14 -12.30
C ALA A 85 -0.01 -13.48 -13.74
N ALA A 86 -0.51 -14.61 -14.24
CA ALA A 86 -0.46 -14.94 -15.65
C ALA A 86 -1.46 -14.07 -16.42
N ASP A 87 -1.01 -13.45 -17.51
CA ASP A 87 -1.86 -12.60 -18.37
C ASP A 87 -2.79 -13.44 -19.23
N THR A 88 -3.91 -13.85 -18.64
CA THR A 88 -4.87 -14.80 -19.22
C THR A 88 -6.28 -14.43 -18.80
N GLY A 89 -7.15 -14.18 -19.77
CA GLY A 89 -8.53 -13.77 -19.52
C GLY A 89 -8.61 -12.50 -18.67
N SER A 90 -9.44 -12.51 -17.62
CA SER A 90 -9.68 -11.36 -16.74
C SER A 90 -8.75 -11.29 -15.52
N ARG A 91 -7.81 -12.22 -15.34
CA ARG A 91 -7.05 -12.38 -14.08
C ARG A 91 -6.42 -11.09 -13.57
N CYS A 92 -5.67 -10.39 -14.42
CA CYS A 92 -5.02 -9.13 -14.08
C CYS A 92 -6.02 -8.04 -13.66
N ALA A 93 -7.16 -7.95 -14.36
CA ALA A 93 -8.20 -6.97 -14.07
C ALA A 93 -8.99 -7.30 -12.78
N ASP A 94 -9.21 -8.58 -12.51
CA ASP A 94 -9.91 -9.05 -11.30
C ASP A 94 -9.07 -8.78 -10.04
N ILE A 95 -7.76 -9.00 -10.12
CA ILE A 95 -6.82 -8.67 -9.04
C ILE A 95 -6.80 -7.15 -8.80
N ASP A 96 -6.66 -6.34 -9.85
CA ASP A 96 -6.66 -4.87 -9.72
C ASP A 96 -7.96 -4.35 -9.08
N ARG A 97 -9.12 -4.82 -9.57
CA ARG A 97 -10.43 -4.46 -9.00
C ARG A 97 -10.56 -4.89 -7.55
N SER A 98 -10.14 -6.11 -7.23
CA SER A 98 -10.17 -6.66 -5.88
C SER A 98 -9.32 -5.83 -4.92
N LEU A 99 -8.11 -5.42 -5.33
CA LEU A 99 -7.22 -4.60 -4.50
C LEU A 99 -7.84 -3.23 -4.19
N ARG A 100 -8.35 -2.55 -5.24
CA ARG A 100 -9.00 -1.24 -5.10
C ARG A 100 -10.21 -1.32 -4.18
N PHE A 101 -11.01 -2.38 -4.32
CA PHE A 101 -12.14 -2.63 -3.45
C PHE A 101 -11.73 -2.83 -1.99
N THR A 102 -10.69 -3.61 -1.71
CA THR A 102 -10.26 -3.85 -0.32
C THR A 102 -9.59 -2.63 0.29
N MET A 103 -8.80 -1.86 -0.46
CA MET A 103 -8.28 -0.57 -0.01
C MET A 103 -9.41 0.37 0.39
N THR A 104 -10.43 0.50 -0.47
CA THR A 104 -11.62 1.32 -0.20
C THR A 104 -12.37 0.84 1.03
N ALA A 105 -12.52 -0.47 1.20
CA ALA A 105 -13.26 -1.02 2.32
C ALA A 105 -12.53 -0.86 3.67
N VAL A 106 -11.19 -0.78 3.69
CA VAL A 106 -10.40 -0.65 4.92
C VAL A 106 -10.13 0.81 5.26
N MET A 107 -9.84 1.65 4.27
CA MET A 107 -9.33 3.03 4.47
C MET A 107 -10.15 4.10 3.74
N GLY A 108 -11.20 3.71 3.02
CA GLY A 108 -11.99 4.63 2.21
C GLY A 108 -11.42 4.87 0.82
N PRO A 109 -12.20 5.51 -0.07
CA PRO A 109 -11.85 5.66 -1.48
C PRO A 109 -10.63 6.55 -1.72
N ALA A 110 -10.37 7.50 -0.82
CA ALA A 110 -9.21 8.39 -0.91
C ALA A 110 -7.87 7.67 -0.67
N ALA A 111 -7.89 6.41 -0.22
CA ALA A 111 -6.69 5.61 0.00
C ALA A 111 -6.09 5.05 -1.30
N ILE A 112 -6.80 5.11 -2.43
CA ILE A 112 -6.27 4.63 -3.72
C ILE A 112 -5.38 5.70 -4.32
N ASN A 113 -4.09 5.40 -4.51
CA ASN A 113 -3.15 6.31 -5.19
C ASN A 113 -3.10 6.07 -6.70
N GLU A 114 -4.09 6.59 -7.44
CA GLU A 114 -4.19 6.36 -8.90
C GLU A 114 -2.90 6.69 -9.67
N GLU A 115 -2.17 7.72 -9.26
CA GLU A 115 -0.94 8.16 -9.93
C GLU A 115 0.22 7.17 -9.77
N LYS A 116 0.21 6.37 -8.70
CA LYS A 116 1.26 5.40 -8.39
C LYS A 116 0.87 3.96 -8.68
N PHE A 117 -0.38 3.69 -9.05
CA PHE A 117 -0.74 2.40 -9.60
C PHE A 117 0.00 2.18 -10.91
N THR A 118 0.71 1.07 -10.98
CA THR A 118 1.52 0.74 -12.15
C THR A 118 0.76 -0.20 -13.08
N PRO A 119 0.98 -0.13 -14.39
CA PRO A 119 0.44 -1.12 -15.30
C PRO A 119 1.05 -2.50 -15.05
N TRP A 120 0.36 -3.55 -15.49
CA TRP A 120 0.92 -4.89 -15.52
C TRP A 120 2.06 -4.99 -16.54
N ARG A 121 3.22 -5.44 -16.10
CA ARG A 121 4.41 -5.67 -16.94
C ARG A 121 5.18 -6.89 -16.44
N THR A 122 5.85 -7.57 -17.36
CA THR A 122 6.77 -8.67 -17.04
C THR A 122 8.08 -8.18 -16.43
N ARG A 123 8.50 -6.95 -16.77
CA ARG A 123 9.66 -6.28 -16.18
C ARG A 123 9.25 -4.96 -15.55
N GLN A 124 9.48 -4.80 -14.25
CA GLN A 124 9.00 -3.62 -13.52
C GLN A 124 9.83 -3.30 -12.28
N LYS A 125 10.00 -2.00 -11.99
CA LYS A 125 10.53 -1.53 -10.71
C LYS A 125 9.42 -1.51 -9.65
N VAL A 126 9.61 -2.23 -8.55
CA VAL A 126 8.69 -2.32 -7.40
C VAL A 126 9.55 -2.39 -6.13
N ILE A 127 9.14 -1.74 -5.03
CA ILE A 127 9.89 -1.71 -3.75
C ILE A 127 11.39 -1.40 -3.89
N GLY A 128 11.74 -0.55 -4.87
CA GLY A 128 13.13 -0.18 -5.15
C GLY A 128 13.94 -1.18 -5.99
N LEU A 129 13.39 -2.35 -6.33
CA LEU A 129 14.06 -3.42 -7.10
C LEU A 129 13.40 -3.59 -8.48
N ILE A 130 14.15 -4.09 -9.47
CA ILE A 130 13.62 -4.47 -10.79
C ILE A 130 13.35 -5.97 -10.77
N PHE A 131 12.08 -6.34 -10.91
CA PHE A 131 11.62 -7.70 -11.10
C PHE A 131 11.45 -7.97 -12.59
N ASP A 132 11.99 -9.09 -13.08
CA ASP A 132 11.78 -9.58 -14.45
C ASP A 132 11.27 -11.02 -14.41
N THR A 133 10.01 -11.21 -14.76
CA THR A 133 9.34 -12.52 -14.73
C THR A 133 9.68 -13.39 -15.93
N LEU A 134 10.20 -12.83 -17.03
CA LEU A 134 10.64 -13.61 -18.19
C LEU A 134 12.03 -14.17 -17.96
N ALA A 135 12.94 -13.35 -17.43
CA ALA A 135 14.29 -13.76 -17.07
C ALA A 135 14.36 -14.47 -15.71
N ALA A 136 13.28 -14.43 -14.92
CA ALA A 136 13.23 -14.92 -13.53
C ALA A 136 14.33 -14.30 -12.64
N THR A 137 14.52 -12.98 -12.73
CA THR A 137 15.56 -12.26 -11.98
C THR A 137 15.00 -11.11 -11.14
N VAL A 138 15.75 -10.75 -10.11
CA VAL A 138 15.56 -9.53 -9.31
C VAL A 138 16.89 -8.79 -9.26
N THR A 139 16.89 -7.51 -9.62
CA THR A 139 18.12 -6.71 -9.73
C THR A 139 17.95 -5.33 -9.08
N ILE A 140 19.07 -4.77 -8.62
CA ILE A 140 19.12 -3.37 -8.20
C ILE A 140 19.10 -2.50 -9.48
N PRO A 141 18.25 -1.46 -9.55
CA PRO A 141 18.28 -0.53 -10.68
C PRO A 141 19.67 0.07 -10.86
N PRO A 142 20.12 0.34 -12.10
CA PRO A 142 21.35 1.08 -12.32
C PRO A 142 21.29 2.44 -11.60
N ALA A 143 22.46 2.93 -11.17
CA ALA A 143 22.57 4.27 -10.59
C ALA A 143 21.96 5.31 -11.55
N LYS A 144 21.31 6.33 -10.97
CA LYS A 144 20.75 7.45 -11.73
C LYS A 144 21.83 8.26 -12.42
#